data_AF-A0A928BYD6-F1
#
_entry.id   AF-A0A928BYD6-F1
#
_cell.length_a   1.000
_cell.length_b   1.000
_cell.length_c   1.000
_cell.angle_alpha   90.00
_cell.angle_beta   90.00
_cell.angle_gamma   90.00
#
_symmetry.space_group_name_H-M   'P 1'
#
loop_
_entity.id
_entity.type
_entity.pdbx_description
1 polymer ?
#
loop_
_entity_poly.entity_id
_entity_poly.type
_entity_poly.pdbx_seq_one_letter_code
_entity_poly.pdbx_strand_id
1 'polypeptide(L)'
;MQTINITVPRGWHELSQRQLRYLFSLVSEGYNSTAIKTLCLFRWSGLRVISQRQGQFYLRLNKTEFFVTALQIAEAVTSLAWTDRFPQMPVRFERIGRHRAVRADFQGVPFETFIVCENLYQGFLHTQNEELLSQMATHLYASKRVRPDKVQRIAIFYWFASLKDYLSRSFPNFLQPSGRSTRQNMLGGTSSIGRLLQESMNAQIRALTKGDITKEKEVLHLDTWRALTELDALAKEAEEFKRKYSER
;
A
#
# COMPACT_ATOMS: atom_id res chain seq x y z
N MET A 1 -9.72 -24.47 -34.11
CA MET A 1 -9.68 -23.31 -33.20
C MET A 1 -8.26 -22.79 -33.16
N GLN A 2 -8.04 -21.50 -33.41
CA GLN A 2 -6.72 -20.89 -33.29
C GLN A 2 -6.51 -20.49 -31.83
N THR A 3 -5.53 -21.10 -31.16
CA THR A 3 -5.17 -20.75 -29.78
C THR A 3 -4.21 -19.56 -29.79
N ILE A 4 -4.53 -18.52 -29.03
CA ILE A 4 -3.71 -17.31 -28.94
C ILE A 4 -3.30 -17.14 -27.49
N ASN A 5 -2.00 -17.23 -27.23
CA ASN A 5 -1.44 -17.09 -25.90
C ASN A 5 -1.05 -15.63 -25.66
N ILE A 6 -1.66 -15.02 -24.64
CA ILE A 6 -1.26 -13.71 -24.14
C ILE A 6 -0.50 -13.86 -22.82
N THR A 7 0.47 -13.01 -22.59
CA THR A 7 1.23 -12.96 -21.33
C THR A 7 0.89 -11.66 -20.61
N VAL A 8 0.45 -11.78 -19.35
CA VAL A 8 0.19 -10.65 -18.46
C VAL A 8 0.70 -10.97 -17.05
N PRO A 9 1.01 -9.94 -16.24
CA PRO A 9 1.42 -10.14 -14.85
C PRO A 9 0.36 -10.90 -14.04
N ARG A 10 0.82 -11.84 -13.21
CA ARG A 10 -0.03 -12.67 -12.34
C ARG A 10 -0.27 -12.06 -10.96
N GLY A 11 0.46 -11.00 -10.63
CA GLY A 11 0.34 -10.31 -9.36
C GLY A 11 1.19 -9.05 -9.29
N TRP A 12 1.01 -8.32 -8.20
CA TRP A 12 1.73 -7.06 -7.91
C TRP A 12 3.26 -7.19 -7.97
N HIS A 13 3.82 -8.34 -7.61
CA HIS A 13 5.26 -8.60 -7.57
C HIS A 13 5.91 -8.74 -8.95
N GLU A 14 5.13 -9.03 -9.99
CA GLU A 14 5.62 -9.13 -11.37
C GLU A 14 5.55 -7.80 -12.13
N LEU A 15 4.95 -6.76 -11.54
CA LEU A 15 4.77 -5.47 -12.21
C LEU A 15 6.10 -4.73 -12.34
N SER A 16 6.46 -4.44 -13.58
CA SER A 16 7.51 -3.46 -13.86
C SER A 16 7.08 -2.05 -13.44
N GLN A 17 8.06 -1.18 -13.20
CA GLN A 17 7.85 0.23 -12.90
C GLN A 17 6.99 0.98 -13.94
N ARG A 18 6.99 0.54 -15.21
CA ARG A 18 6.13 1.10 -16.28
C ARG A 18 4.69 0.61 -16.16
N GLN A 19 4.51 -0.68 -15.89
CA GLN A 19 3.18 -1.27 -15.72
C GLN A 19 2.48 -0.76 -14.47
N LEU A 20 3.22 -0.62 -13.36
CA LEU A 20 2.71 -0.05 -12.12
C LEU A 20 2.27 1.41 -12.29
N ARG A 21 3.06 2.23 -13.00
CA ARG A 21 2.69 3.62 -13.31
C ARG A 21 1.42 3.69 -14.14
N TYR A 22 1.28 2.82 -15.14
CA TYR A 22 0.10 2.75 -15.97
C TYR A 22 -1.15 2.35 -15.18
N LEU A 23 -1.03 1.35 -14.30
CA LEU A 23 -2.14 0.95 -13.43
C LEU A 23 -2.61 2.13 -12.57
N PHE A 24 -1.69 2.81 -11.88
CA PHE A 24 -2.04 3.92 -11.02
C PHE A 24 -2.50 5.16 -11.80
N SER A 25 -2.08 5.37 -13.05
CA SER A 25 -2.64 6.48 -13.85
C SER A 25 -4.13 6.27 -14.12
N LEU A 26 -4.53 5.04 -14.45
CA LEU A 26 -5.94 4.69 -14.66
C LEU A 26 -6.76 4.85 -13.36
N VAL A 27 -6.20 4.45 -12.21
CA VAL A 27 -6.83 4.68 -10.90
C VAL A 27 -6.98 6.19 -10.65
N SER A 28 -5.95 6.99 -10.98
CA SER A 28 -5.96 8.44 -10.79
C SER A 28 -6.99 9.17 -11.66
N GLU A 29 -7.28 8.62 -12.83
CA GLU A 29 -8.26 9.14 -13.77
C GLU A 29 -9.69 8.70 -13.42
N GLY A 30 -9.86 7.85 -12.40
CA GLY A 30 -11.18 7.45 -11.90
C GLY A 30 -11.86 6.36 -12.73
N TYR A 31 -11.11 5.60 -13.52
CA TYR A 31 -11.67 4.44 -14.24
C TYR A 31 -12.21 3.39 -13.25
N ASN A 32 -13.31 2.75 -13.61
CA ASN A 32 -13.83 1.64 -12.83
C ASN A 32 -12.93 0.38 -12.97
N SER A 33 -13.08 -0.56 -12.03
CA SER A 33 -12.27 -1.80 -11.97
C SER A 33 -12.25 -2.57 -13.30
N THR A 34 -13.41 -2.77 -13.94
CA THR A 34 -13.50 -3.52 -15.20
C THR A 34 -12.74 -2.80 -16.32
N ALA A 35 -12.89 -1.48 -16.43
CA ALA A 35 -12.17 -0.67 -17.39
C ALA A 35 -10.65 -0.69 -17.13
N ILE A 36 -10.22 -0.55 -15.87
CA ILE A 36 -8.79 -0.64 -15.48
C ILE A 36 -8.20 -1.97 -15.94
N LYS A 37 -8.85 -3.10 -15.57
CA LYS A 37 -8.35 -4.44 -15.93
C LYS A 37 -8.32 -4.65 -17.43
N THR A 38 -9.34 -4.16 -18.16
CA THR A 38 -9.39 -4.27 -19.62
C THR A 38 -8.25 -3.47 -20.26
N LEU A 39 -8.05 -2.21 -19.86
CA LEU A 39 -6.97 -1.37 -20.38
C LEU A 39 -5.59 -1.95 -20.04
N CYS A 40 -5.41 -2.47 -18.82
CA CYS A 40 -4.19 -3.16 -18.41
C CYS A 40 -3.95 -4.43 -19.23
N LEU A 41 -4.98 -5.27 -19.44
CA LEU A 41 -4.89 -6.47 -20.28
C LEU A 41 -4.34 -6.12 -21.66
N PHE A 42 -4.94 -5.13 -22.33
CA PHE A 42 -4.52 -4.72 -23.67
C PHE A 42 -3.11 -4.13 -23.68
N ARG A 43 -2.82 -3.22 -22.74
CA ARG A 43 -1.53 -2.54 -22.68
C ARG A 43 -0.38 -3.49 -22.35
N TRP A 44 -0.58 -4.43 -21.44
CA TRP A 44 0.47 -5.35 -20.96
C TRP A 44 0.69 -6.53 -21.88
N SER A 45 -0.35 -7.04 -22.53
CA SER A 45 -0.22 -8.09 -23.55
C SER A 45 0.26 -7.56 -24.90
N GLY A 46 0.15 -6.26 -25.15
CA GLY A 46 0.48 -5.65 -26.44
C GLY A 46 -0.63 -5.78 -27.49
N LEU A 47 -1.86 -6.13 -27.08
CA LEU A 47 -3.02 -6.17 -27.95
C LEU A 47 -3.37 -4.76 -28.46
N ARG A 48 -3.65 -4.67 -29.76
CA ARG A 48 -4.13 -3.44 -30.40
C ARG A 48 -5.48 -3.68 -31.04
N VAL A 49 -6.44 -2.80 -30.76
CA VAL A 49 -7.74 -2.78 -31.45
C VAL A 49 -7.55 -2.12 -32.81
N ILE A 50 -7.84 -2.84 -33.89
CA ILE A 50 -7.84 -2.27 -35.25
C ILE A 50 -9.22 -1.74 -35.60
N SER A 51 -10.26 -2.55 -35.36
CA SER A 51 -11.64 -2.14 -35.63
C SER A 51 -12.63 -2.95 -34.78
N GLN A 52 -13.86 -2.48 -34.72
CA GLN A 52 -14.98 -3.19 -34.09
C GLN A 52 -16.07 -3.35 -35.16
N ARG A 53 -16.59 -4.57 -35.34
CA ARG A 53 -17.70 -4.88 -36.26
C ARG A 53 -18.66 -5.85 -35.60
N GLN A 54 -19.96 -5.52 -35.58
CA GLN A 54 -21.05 -6.40 -35.14
C GLN A 54 -20.77 -7.13 -33.79
N GLY A 55 -20.26 -6.40 -32.79
CA GLY A 55 -19.97 -6.97 -31.46
C GLY A 55 -18.69 -7.81 -31.35
N GLN A 56 -17.92 -7.92 -32.43
CA GLN A 56 -16.58 -8.52 -32.44
C GLN A 56 -15.50 -7.44 -32.57
N PHE A 57 -14.40 -7.66 -31.88
CA PHE A 57 -13.20 -6.82 -31.92
C PHE A 57 -12.17 -7.47 -32.82
N TYR A 58 -11.68 -6.73 -33.81
CA TYR A 58 -10.55 -7.13 -34.62
C TYR A 58 -9.27 -6.66 -33.95
N LEU A 59 -8.52 -7.62 -33.40
CA LEU A 59 -7.32 -7.36 -32.62
C LEU A 59 -6.06 -7.79 -33.36
N ARG A 60 -4.97 -7.08 -33.10
CA ARG A 60 -3.62 -7.46 -33.51
C ARG A 60 -2.75 -7.70 -32.29
N LEU A 61 -2.07 -8.84 -32.30
CA LEU A 61 -0.98 -9.17 -31.39
C LEU A 61 0.26 -9.42 -32.22
N ASN A 62 1.25 -8.52 -32.13
CA ASN A 62 2.45 -8.57 -32.97
C ASN A 62 2.11 -8.61 -34.48
N LYS A 63 2.33 -9.75 -35.14
CA LYS A 63 2.03 -9.99 -36.57
C LYS A 63 0.73 -10.77 -36.81
N THR A 64 0.07 -11.22 -35.74
CA THR A 64 -1.14 -12.05 -35.83
C THR A 64 -2.37 -11.17 -35.64
N GLU A 65 -3.34 -11.35 -36.53
CA GLU A 65 -4.63 -10.66 -36.48
C GLU A 65 -5.76 -11.67 -36.31
N PHE A 66 -6.76 -11.32 -35.51
CA PHE A 66 -7.82 -12.24 -35.13
C PHE A 66 -9.04 -11.51 -34.59
N PHE A 67 -10.18 -12.18 -34.61
CA PHE A 67 -11.43 -11.68 -34.03
C PHE A 67 -11.63 -12.22 -32.62
N VAL A 68 -12.10 -11.36 -31.72
CA VAL A 68 -12.42 -11.70 -30.34
C VAL A 68 -13.79 -11.12 -29.98
N THR A 69 -14.61 -11.87 -29.27
CA THR A 69 -15.89 -11.38 -28.75
C THR A 69 -15.68 -10.61 -27.45
N ALA A 70 -16.65 -9.76 -27.08
CA ALA A 70 -16.64 -9.12 -25.76
C ALA A 70 -16.56 -10.13 -24.60
N LEU A 71 -17.19 -11.30 -24.74
CA LEU A 71 -17.21 -12.36 -23.73
C LEU A 71 -15.82 -12.96 -23.53
N GLN A 72 -15.08 -13.24 -24.60
CA GLN A 72 -13.70 -13.73 -24.51
C GLN A 72 -12.76 -12.71 -23.85
N ILE A 73 -12.96 -11.41 -24.09
CA ILE A 73 -12.21 -10.35 -23.39
C ILE A 73 -12.57 -10.35 -21.90
N ALA A 74 -13.85 -10.45 -21.55
CA ALA A 74 -14.30 -10.49 -20.17
C ALA A 74 -13.73 -11.70 -19.41
N GLU A 75 -13.69 -12.87 -20.05
CA GLU A 75 -13.04 -14.07 -19.50
C GLU A 75 -11.53 -13.82 -19.27
N ALA A 76 -10.82 -13.26 -20.24
CA ALA A 76 -9.40 -12.96 -20.11
C ALA A 76 -9.11 -11.94 -18.99
N VAL A 77 -10.00 -10.95 -18.79
CA VAL A 77 -9.90 -9.94 -17.73
C VAL A 77 -9.92 -10.56 -16.32
N THR A 78 -10.54 -11.73 -16.13
CA THR A 78 -10.55 -12.42 -14.82
C THR A 78 -9.15 -12.75 -14.31
N SER A 79 -8.18 -12.96 -15.21
CA SER A 79 -6.76 -13.18 -14.85
C SER A 79 -6.13 -11.99 -14.11
N LEU A 80 -6.73 -10.79 -14.21
CA LEU A 80 -6.30 -9.56 -13.55
C LEU A 80 -7.16 -9.22 -12.32
N ALA A 81 -8.03 -10.10 -11.84
CA ALA A 81 -8.86 -9.84 -10.65
C ALA A 81 -8.05 -9.54 -9.37
N TRP A 82 -6.76 -9.89 -9.35
CA TRP A 82 -5.86 -9.53 -8.25
C TRP A 82 -5.61 -8.01 -8.13
N THR A 83 -5.83 -7.21 -9.18
CA THR A 83 -5.67 -5.74 -9.13
C THR A 83 -6.70 -5.05 -8.25
N ASP A 84 -7.83 -5.71 -7.99
CA ASP A 84 -8.91 -5.18 -7.15
C ASP A 84 -8.59 -5.26 -5.64
N ARG A 85 -7.50 -5.97 -5.30
CA ARG A 85 -7.05 -6.16 -3.92
C ARG A 85 -5.76 -5.39 -3.68
N PHE A 86 -5.59 -4.90 -2.45
CA PHE A 86 -4.33 -4.30 -2.06
C PHE A 86 -3.16 -5.29 -2.21
N PRO A 87 -1.96 -4.80 -2.56
CA PRO A 87 -0.75 -5.61 -2.59
C PRO A 87 -0.50 -6.28 -1.24
N GLN A 88 -0.26 -7.60 -1.24
CA GLN A 88 0.14 -8.32 -0.03
C GLN A 88 1.59 -8.03 0.39
N MET A 89 2.40 -7.49 -0.51
CA MET A 89 3.75 -7.03 -0.22
C MET A 89 3.85 -5.57 -0.66
N PRO A 90 4.55 -4.70 0.08
CA PRO A 90 4.55 -3.27 -0.22
C PRO A 90 5.12 -2.99 -1.61
N VAL A 91 4.33 -2.35 -2.47
CA VAL A 91 4.76 -1.92 -3.81
C VAL A 91 4.89 -0.40 -3.85
N ARG A 92 5.88 0.08 -4.60
CA ARG A 92 6.20 1.50 -4.68
C ARG A 92 6.81 1.87 -6.02
N PHE A 93 6.79 3.16 -6.33
CA PHE A 93 7.69 3.68 -7.35
C PHE A 93 9.12 3.70 -6.81
N GLU A 94 10.05 3.28 -7.65
CA GLU A 94 11.47 3.29 -7.29
C GLU A 94 12.02 4.71 -7.17
N ARG A 95 11.50 5.61 -8.02
CA ARG A 95 11.94 7.00 -8.14
C ARG A 95 10.78 7.95 -8.43
N ILE A 96 10.86 9.14 -7.84
CA ILE A 96 10.11 10.33 -8.23
C ILE A 96 11.12 11.40 -8.65
N GLY A 97 11.08 11.75 -9.95
CA GLY A 97 12.15 12.54 -10.56
C GLY A 97 13.51 11.86 -10.36
N ARG A 98 14.46 12.57 -9.73
CA ARG A 98 15.79 12.06 -9.39
C ARG A 98 15.89 11.40 -8.01
N HIS A 99 14.83 11.44 -7.22
CA HIS A 99 14.85 10.98 -5.83
C HIS A 99 14.50 9.51 -5.74
N ARG A 100 15.30 8.73 -5.02
CA ARG A 100 15.11 7.28 -4.84
C ARG A 100 14.34 7.03 -3.55
N ALA A 101 13.33 6.17 -3.62
CA ALA A 101 12.56 5.81 -2.44
C ALA A 101 13.34 4.86 -1.51
N VAL A 102 13.04 4.98 -0.21
CA VAL A 102 13.49 4.06 0.85
C VAL A 102 13.00 2.64 0.60
N ARG A 103 13.48 1.66 1.37
CA ARG A 103 13.05 0.27 1.18
C ARG A 103 11.54 0.11 1.36
N ALA A 104 10.91 -0.69 0.50
CA ALA A 104 9.45 -0.79 0.45
C ALA A 104 8.85 -1.37 1.74
N ASP A 105 9.58 -2.29 2.34
CA ASP A 105 9.28 -3.00 3.59
C ASP A 105 9.68 -2.23 4.85
N PHE A 106 10.29 -1.04 4.72
CA PHE A 106 10.84 -0.26 5.83
C PHE A 106 11.97 -0.94 6.63
N GLN A 107 12.60 -1.99 6.09
CA GLN A 107 13.87 -2.48 6.65
C GLN A 107 14.97 -1.43 6.41
N GLY A 108 15.82 -1.19 7.39
CA GLY A 108 16.87 -0.17 7.38
C GLY A 108 16.35 1.27 7.46
N VAL A 109 15.05 1.48 7.71
CA VAL A 109 14.44 2.82 7.78
C VAL A 109 14.26 3.21 9.26
N PRO A 110 14.67 4.42 9.68
CA PRO A 110 14.49 4.86 11.06
C PRO A 110 13.03 4.84 11.51
N PHE A 111 12.79 4.42 12.74
CA PHE A 111 11.46 4.30 13.31
C PHE A 111 10.72 5.64 13.37
N GLU A 112 11.43 6.75 13.57
CA GLU A 112 10.90 8.10 13.44
C GLU A 112 10.20 8.32 12.09
N THR A 113 10.80 7.82 11.00
CA THR A 113 10.23 7.96 9.65
C THR A 113 8.92 7.20 9.55
N PHE A 114 8.84 5.99 10.12
CA PHE A 114 7.60 5.23 10.18
C PHE A 114 6.50 5.97 10.96
N ILE A 115 6.82 6.49 12.15
CA ILE A 115 5.86 7.27 12.97
C ILE A 115 5.34 8.49 12.20
N VAL A 116 6.23 9.25 11.57
CA VAL A 116 5.84 10.45 10.81
C VAL A 116 4.94 10.07 9.62
N CYS A 117 5.30 9.03 8.86
CA CYS A 117 4.48 8.54 7.76
C CYS A 117 3.11 8.03 8.24
N GLU A 118 3.07 7.32 9.37
CA GLU A 118 1.82 6.83 9.98
C GLU A 118 0.90 8.01 10.34
N ASN A 119 1.42 9.03 11.00
CA ASN A 119 0.66 10.23 11.36
C ASN A 119 0.11 10.97 10.13
N LEU A 120 0.93 11.15 9.10
CA LEU A 120 0.52 11.79 7.85
C LEU A 120 -0.55 10.97 7.13
N TYR A 121 -0.41 9.64 7.12
CA TYR A 121 -1.38 8.74 6.51
C TYR A 121 -2.73 8.76 7.23
N GLN A 122 -2.74 8.71 8.57
CA GLN A 122 -3.98 8.84 9.34
C GLN A 122 -4.63 10.20 9.14
N GLY A 123 -3.83 11.28 9.15
CA GLY A 123 -4.32 12.62 8.83
C GLY A 123 -4.99 12.68 7.46
N PHE A 124 -4.41 12.01 6.44
CA PHE A 124 -4.99 11.93 5.11
C PHE A 124 -6.33 11.17 5.11
N LEU A 125 -6.42 10.01 5.75
CA LEU A 125 -7.66 9.24 5.81
C LEU A 125 -8.84 10.04 6.37
N HIS A 126 -8.57 10.90 7.37
CA HIS A 126 -9.61 11.72 8.00
C HIS A 126 -9.92 13.01 7.25
N THR A 127 -8.90 13.73 6.76
CA THR A 127 -9.07 15.07 6.17
C THR A 127 -9.24 15.05 4.66
N GLN A 128 -8.86 13.94 4.00
CA GLN A 128 -8.74 13.82 2.55
C GLN A 128 -7.80 14.87 1.92
N ASN A 129 -6.91 15.47 2.73
CA ASN A 129 -5.96 16.48 2.25
C ASN A 129 -4.75 15.83 1.56
N GLU A 130 -4.71 15.91 0.23
CA GLU A 130 -3.63 15.37 -0.60
C GLU A 130 -2.22 15.93 -0.28
N GLU A 131 -2.13 17.10 0.37
CA GLU A 131 -0.85 17.66 0.78
C GLU A 131 -0.14 16.78 1.82
N LEU A 132 -0.90 16.03 2.64
CA LEU A 132 -0.34 15.09 3.60
C LEU A 132 0.40 13.93 2.90
N LEU A 133 -0.10 13.46 1.77
CA LEU A 133 0.60 12.49 0.93
C LEU A 133 1.85 13.10 0.28
N SER A 134 1.81 14.40 -0.04
CA SER A 134 2.97 15.13 -0.57
C SER A 134 4.07 15.30 0.48
N GLN A 135 3.69 15.60 1.72
CA GLN A 135 4.61 15.61 2.86
C GLN A 135 5.17 14.22 3.14
N MET A 136 4.34 13.18 3.08
CA MET A 136 4.78 11.79 3.27
C MET A 136 5.82 11.39 2.23
N ALA A 137 5.68 11.86 0.99
CA ALA A 137 6.67 11.65 -0.07
C ALA A 137 8.07 12.16 0.31
N THR A 138 8.17 13.25 1.07
CA THR A 138 9.48 13.81 1.44
C THR A 138 10.28 12.90 2.35
N HIS A 139 9.58 12.12 3.20
CA HIS A 139 10.14 11.11 4.08
C HIS A 139 10.42 9.81 3.30
N LEU A 140 9.45 9.33 2.52
CA LEU A 140 9.57 8.09 1.73
C LEU A 140 10.65 8.13 0.64
N TYR A 141 11.02 9.31 0.17
CA TYR A 141 12.05 9.53 -0.86
C TYR A 141 13.27 10.28 -0.32
N ALA A 142 13.37 10.43 1.01
CA ALA A 142 14.49 11.07 1.72
C ALA A 142 14.89 12.43 1.12
N SER A 143 13.92 13.25 0.73
CA SER A 143 14.16 14.55 0.07
C SER A 143 12.99 15.51 0.23
N LYS A 144 13.28 16.69 0.82
CA LYS A 144 12.31 17.80 0.97
C LYS A 144 11.86 18.43 -0.35
N ARG A 145 12.59 18.18 -1.44
CA ARG A 145 12.32 18.75 -2.78
C ARG A 145 11.43 17.85 -3.64
N VAL A 146 11.05 16.67 -3.14
CA VAL A 146 10.12 15.78 -3.85
C VAL A 146 8.75 16.45 -3.90
N ARG A 147 8.15 16.43 -5.09
CA ARG A 147 6.82 16.96 -5.37
C ARG A 147 6.07 15.89 -6.17
N PRO A 148 5.26 15.05 -5.51
CA PRO A 148 4.55 13.98 -6.20
C PRO A 148 3.40 14.55 -7.02
N ASP A 149 3.22 14.03 -8.24
CA ASP A 149 2.00 14.24 -9.03
C ASP A 149 0.82 13.42 -8.48
N LYS A 150 -0.37 13.56 -9.09
CA LYS A 150 -1.59 12.83 -8.69
C LYS A 150 -1.40 11.30 -8.69
N VAL A 151 -0.72 10.76 -9.69
CA VAL A 151 -0.46 9.32 -9.82
C VAL A 151 0.47 8.83 -8.72
N GLN A 152 1.51 9.62 -8.43
CA GLN A 152 2.50 9.32 -7.42
C GLN A 152 1.92 9.41 -6.01
N ARG A 153 0.98 10.34 -5.75
CA ARG A 153 0.23 10.40 -4.49
C ARG A 153 -0.58 9.13 -4.25
N ILE A 154 -1.28 8.63 -5.27
CA ILE A 154 -1.99 7.35 -5.19
C ILE A 154 -1.03 6.19 -4.95
N ALA A 155 0.09 6.14 -5.66
CA ALA A 155 1.10 5.10 -5.44
C ALA A 155 1.66 5.14 -4.01
N ILE A 156 1.86 6.33 -3.44
CA ILE A 156 2.30 6.52 -2.05
C ILE A 156 1.24 6.03 -1.06
N PHE A 157 -0.04 6.33 -1.31
CA PHE A 157 -1.15 5.81 -0.51
C PHE A 157 -1.19 4.27 -0.53
N TYR A 158 -1.13 3.65 -1.71
CA TYR A 158 -1.12 2.20 -1.86
C TYR A 158 0.11 1.56 -1.22
N TRP A 159 1.28 2.19 -1.35
CA TRP A 159 2.51 1.71 -0.71
C TRP A 159 2.32 1.66 0.81
N PHE A 160 1.89 2.76 1.43
CA PHE A 160 1.77 2.79 2.88
C PHE A 160 0.64 1.89 3.39
N ALA A 161 -0.49 1.83 2.69
CA ALA A 161 -1.59 0.90 3.01
C ALA A 161 -1.13 -0.56 3.01
N SER A 162 -0.40 -0.99 1.97
CA SER A 162 0.14 -2.35 1.87
C SER A 162 1.28 -2.61 2.87
N LEU A 163 2.09 -1.60 3.21
CA LEU A 163 3.07 -1.69 4.30
C LEU A 163 2.41 -1.97 5.64
N LYS A 164 1.36 -1.23 5.99
CA LYS A 164 0.66 -1.44 7.26
C LYS A 164 0.09 -2.85 7.39
N ASP A 165 -0.55 -3.34 6.33
CA ASP A 165 -1.08 -4.71 6.28
C ASP A 165 0.02 -5.78 6.33
N TYR A 166 1.17 -5.50 5.72
CA TYR A 166 2.32 -6.39 5.78
C TYR A 166 2.96 -6.42 7.17
N LEU A 167 3.09 -5.26 7.83
CA LEU A 167 3.62 -5.16 9.19
C LEU A 167 2.66 -5.75 10.22
N SER A 168 1.33 -5.60 10.06
CA SER A 168 0.35 -6.19 10.99
C SER A 168 0.38 -7.72 10.99
N ARG A 169 0.64 -8.32 9.83
CA ARG A 169 0.86 -9.77 9.72
C ARG A 169 2.21 -10.21 10.33
N SER A 170 3.21 -9.34 10.29
CA SER A 170 4.55 -9.63 10.83
C SER A 170 4.64 -9.42 12.34
N PHE A 171 3.87 -8.48 12.89
CA PHE A 171 3.85 -8.09 14.30
C PHE A 171 2.41 -8.12 14.86
N PRO A 172 1.78 -9.31 14.95
CA PRO A 172 0.34 -9.41 15.21
C PRO A 172 -0.08 -9.12 16.65
N ASN A 173 0.84 -9.18 17.61
CA ASN A 173 0.54 -8.92 19.02
C ASN A 173 0.46 -7.41 19.28
N PHE A 174 1.26 -6.62 18.57
CA PHE A 174 1.23 -5.16 18.65
C PHE A 174 0.33 -4.53 17.60
N LEU A 175 0.46 -4.92 16.34
CA LEU A 175 -0.34 -4.42 15.21
C LEU A 175 -1.42 -5.46 14.87
N GLN A 176 -2.55 -5.41 15.57
CA GLN A 176 -3.64 -6.37 15.33
C GLN A 176 -4.12 -6.31 13.86
N PRO A 177 -4.19 -7.46 13.16
CA PRO A 177 -4.68 -7.50 11.79
C PRO A 177 -6.13 -7.01 11.70
N SER A 178 -6.45 -6.26 10.65
CA SER A 178 -7.77 -5.68 10.36
C SER A 178 -8.94 -6.68 10.23
N GLY A 179 -8.69 -7.98 10.47
CA GLY A 179 -9.67 -9.06 10.45
C GLY A 179 -9.99 -9.70 11.80
N ARG A 180 -9.34 -9.29 12.90
CA ARG A 180 -9.64 -9.79 14.26
C ARG A 180 -10.53 -8.85 15.09
N SER A 181 -10.88 -7.69 14.56
CA SER A 181 -11.81 -6.77 15.22
C SER A 181 -13.19 -6.94 14.62
N THR A 182 -14.08 -7.58 15.39
CA THR A 182 -15.50 -7.21 15.43
C THR A 182 -15.61 -5.70 15.27
N ARG A 183 -16.53 -5.24 14.43
CA ARG A 183 -16.88 -3.83 14.16
C ARG A 183 -17.14 -3.03 15.44
N GLN A 184 -16.09 -2.73 16.18
CA GLN A 184 -16.06 -1.78 17.25
C GLN A 184 -15.05 -0.75 16.79
N ASN A 185 -15.57 0.25 16.11
CA ASN A 185 -14.82 1.42 15.69
C ASN A 185 -14.20 2.06 16.94
N MET A 186 -12.96 1.70 17.24
CA MET A 186 -12.02 2.54 18.00
C MET A 186 -11.58 3.79 17.20
N LEU A 187 -12.35 4.14 16.17
CA LEU A 187 -12.19 5.29 15.28
C LEU A 187 -13.50 6.10 15.16
N GLY A 188 -14.49 5.81 16.01
CA GLY A 188 -15.76 6.53 16.09
C GLY A 188 -15.80 7.43 17.33
N GLY A 189 -15.06 8.53 17.33
CA GLY A 189 -15.13 9.51 18.40
C GLY A 189 -14.57 10.86 17.95
N THR A 190 -15.43 11.87 17.88
CA THR A 190 -15.19 13.25 17.42
C THR A 190 -14.34 14.08 18.40
N SER A 191 -13.38 13.47 19.08
CA SER A 191 -12.44 14.17 19.98
C SER A 191 -11.10 14.37 19.28
N SER A 192 -10.48 15.53 19.47
CA SER A 192 -9.30 16.04 18.73
C SER A 192 -8.28 14.95 18.35
N ILE A 193 -8.30 14.51 17.09
CA ILE A 193 -7.44 13.46 16.51
C ILE A 193 -5.96 13.73 16.78
N GLY A 194 -5.56 15.01 16.80
CA GLY A 194 -4.20 15.39 17.19
C GLY A 194 -3.80 14.81 18.54
N ARG A 195 -4.69 14.81 19.54
CA ARG A 195 -4.44 14.20 20.86
C ARG A 195 -4.40 12.69 20.76
N LEU A 196 -5.30 12.04 20.04
CA LEU A 196 -5.35 10.57 19.98
C LEU A 196 -4.15 9.98 19.21
N LEU A 197 -3.72 10.63 18.12
CA LEU A 197 -2.49 10.30 17.40
C LEU A 197 -1.25 10.57 18.26
N GLN A 198 -1.21 11.71 18.94
CA GLN A 198 -0.10 12.07 19.84
C GLN A 198 -0.02 11.12 21.05
N GLU A 199 -1.15 10.70 21.61
CA GLU A 199 -1.23 9.73 22.70
C GLU A 199 -0.78 8.34 22.26
N SER A 200 -1.20 7.88 21.08
CA SER A 200 -0.73 6.61 20.49
C SER A 200 0.79 6.63 20.23
N MET A 201 1.30 7.72 19.67
CA MET A 201 2.73 7.92 19.42
C MET A 201 3.54 7.96 20.73
N ASN A 202 3.09 8.75 21.71
CA ASN A 202 3.73 8.85 23.01
C ASN A 202 3.70 7.51 23.75
N ALA A 203 2.64 6.71 23.59
CA ALA A 203 2.57 5.37 24.15
C ALA A 203 3.64 4.44 23.53
N GLN A 204 3.85 4.50 22.21
CA GLN A 204 4.89 3.72 21.53
C GLN A 204 6.31 4.11 21.99
N ILE A 205 6.60 5.41 22.00
CA ILE A 205 7.89 5.94 22.46
C ILE A 205 8.12 5.59 23.94
N ARG A 206 7.10 5.73 24.79
CA ARG A 206 7.17 5.39 26.21
C ARG A 206 7.36 3.90 26.45
N ALA A 207 6.72 3.04 25.66
CA ALA A 207 6.88 1.59 25.75
C ALA A 207 8.33 1.18 25.43
N LEU A 208 8.91 1.74 24.37
CA LEU A 208 10.28 1.46 23.96
C LEU A 208 11.34 2.02 24.92
N THR A 209 11.10 3.21 25.46
CA THR A 209 12.00 3.82 26.45
C THR A 209 11.80 3.30 27.87
N LYS A 210 10.73 2.53 28.13
CA LYS A 210 10.26 2.17 29.48
C LYS A 210 10.07 3.40 30.39
N GLY A 211 9.78 4.57 29.81
CA GLY A 211 9.64 5.85 30.50
C GLY A 211 10.94 6.64 30.71
N ASP A 212 12.07 6.18 30.15
CA ASP A 212 13.35 6.89 30.20
C ASP A 212 13.50 7.88 29.03
N ILE A 213 13.23 9.16 29.30
CA ILE A 213 13.23 10.23 28.30
C ILE A 213 14.60 10.38 27.61
N THR A 214 15.70 10.00 28.28
CA THR A 214 17.04 10.14 27.71
C THR A 214 17.28 9.21 26.50
N LYS A 215 16.48 8.14 26.38
CA LYS A 215 16.58 7.13 25.32
C LYS A 215 15.67 7.39 24.13
N GLU A 216 14.81 8.41 24.19
CA GLU A 216 13.83 8.69 23.12
C GLU A 216 14.50 8.92 21.77
N LYS A 217 15.60 9.70 21.75
CA LYS A 217 16.35 9.96 20.51
C LYS A 217 16.96 8.69 19.93
N GLU A 218 17.49 7.81 20.77
CA GLU A 218 18.08 6.55 20.32
C GLU A 218 17.00 5.64 19.72
N VAL A 219 15.86 5.51 20.40
CA VAL A 219 14.71 4.73 19.96
C VAL A 219 14.15 5.21 18.63
N LEU A 220 14.07 6.53 18.43
CA LEU A 220 13.59 7.12 17.18
C LEU A 220 14.53 6.83 15.99
N HIS A 221 15.84 6.72 16.26
CA HIS A 221 16.84 6.36 15.26
C HIS A 221 16.98 4.85 15.03
N LEU A 222 16.36 4.00 15.86
CA LEU A 222 16.37 2.56 15.64
C LEU A 222 15.73 2.20 14.30
N ASP A 223 16.16 1.07 13.77
CA ASP A 223 15.49 0.43 12.66
C ASP A 223 14.01 0.16 12.97
N THR A 224 13.13 0.45 12.02
CA THR A 224 11.67 0.30 12.16
C THR A 224 11.30 -1.13 12.54
N TRP A 225 11.93 -2.14 11.94
CA TRP A 225 11.65 -3.53 12.28
C TRP A 225 12.13 -3.89 13.67
N ARG A 226 13.31 -3.39 14.07
CA ARG A 226 13.78 -3.63 15.43
C ARG A 226 12.84 -3.02 16.46
N ALA A 227 12.41 -1.77 16.26
CA ALA A 227 11.45 -1.11 17.15
C ALA A 227 10.11 -1.85 17.21
N LEU A 228 9.56 -2.27 16.06
CA LEU A 228 8.31 -3.03 16.02
C LEU A 228 8.43 -4.43 16.65
N THR A 229 9.59 -5.08 16.53
CA THR A 229 9.84 -6.38 17.19
C THR A 229 9.78 -6.25 18.71
N GLU A 230 10.41 -5.21 19.27
CA GLU A 230 10.38 -4.95 20.71
C GLU A 230 8.96 -4.59 21.19
N LEU A 231 8.24 -3.76 20.42
CA LEU A 231 6.85 -3.43 20.71
C LEU A 231 5.92 -4.65 20.69
N ASP A 232 6.12 -5.57 19.74
CA ASP A 232 5.38 -6.82 19.63
C ASP A 232 5.65 -7.76 20.80
N ALA A 233 6.91 -7.87 21.23
CA ALA A 233 7.28 -8.65 22.41
C ALA A 233 6.64 -8.09 23.69
N LEU A 234 6.71 -6.76 23.89
CA LEU A 234 6.08 -6.09 25.03
C LEU A 234 4.56 -6.26 25.04
N ALA A 235 3.91 -6.18 23.87
CA ALA A 235 2.47 -6.39 23.74
C ALA A 235 2.08 -7.82 24.12
N LYS A 236 2.86 -8.81 23.65
CA LYS A 236 2.66 -10.22 24.01
C LYS A 236 2.83 -10.47 25.51
N GLU A 237 3.87 -9.93 26.13
CA GLU A 237 4.08 -10.05 27.58
C GLU A 237 2.91 -9.44 28.39
N ALA A 238 2.40 -8.29 27.95
CA ALA A 238 1.25 -7.63 28.58
C ALA A 238 -0.04 -8.46 28.44
N GLU A 239 -0.29 -9.09 27.29
CA GLU A 239 -1.43 -10.00 27.10
C GLU A 239 -1.31 -11.26 27.96
N GLU A 240 -0.12 -11.87 28.03
CA GLU A 240 0.12 -13.03 28.88
C GLU A 240 -0.06 -12.72 30.37
N PHE A 241 0.39 -11.54 30.81
CA PHE A 241 0.14 -11.05 32.16
C PHE A 241 -1.35 -10.85 32.41
N LYS A 242 -2.07 -10.17 31.51
CA LYS A 242 -3.54 -10.02 31.63
C LYS A 242 -4.24 -11.38 31.73
N ARG A 243 -3.87 -12.37 30.92
CA ARG A 243 -4.47 -13.71 30.97
C ARG A 243 -4.23 -14.39 32.32
N LYS A 244 -2.98 -14.36 32.82
CA LYS A 244 -2.61 -14.99 34.11
C LYS A 244 -3.29 -14.36 35.33
N TYR A 245 -3.57 -13.06 35.28
CA TYR A 245 -4.17 -12.32 36.39
C TYR A 245 -5.68 -12.06 36.25
N SER A 246 -6.26 -12.37 35.08
CA SER A 246 -7.71 -12.37 34.83
C SER A 246 -8.38 -13.70 35.22
N GLU A 247 -7.61 -14.76 35.47
CA GLU A 247 -8.09 -16.09 35.89
C GLU A 247 -8.09 -16.26 37.43
N ARG A 248 -7.94 -15.17 38.19
CA ARG A 248 -8.13 -15.09 39.65
C ARG A 248 -9.28 -14.15 39.96
#